data_AF-A0A2G5VHA6-F1
#
_entry.id   AF-A0A2G5VHA6-F1
#
_cell.length_a   1.000
_cell.length_b   1.000
_cell.length_c   1.000
_cell.angle_alpha   90.00
_cell.angle_beta   90.00
_cell.angle_gamma   90.00
#
_symmetry.space_group_name_H-M   'P 1'
#
loop_
_entity.id
_entity.type
_entity.pdbx_description
1 polymer ?
#
loop_
_entity_poly.entity_id
_entity_poly.type
_entity_poly.pdbx_seq_one_letter_code
_entity_poly.pdbx_strand_id
1 'polypeptide(L)'
;MELKPMVFCDTKTVLTYMEANFRFNLALKIPSIRKAEKAAPLIITRLEIYETRIVINDTEYKMKVWRECQADAGLYNGEVDDDADEFGYKISINESMQPGDIKLVYDGSKRRRRGWLRYDCPERMYQRPCNHFIRLYVSGSMTQFPHTNMKMHHLIRRLLTIFIGNRSGECIIKNIDLKDDVLRWPKDGRKVILQNVEIGEYTPFKFDALHSIVDPNVPISRLKTIVSNFQRRILDHSLLKNVEHLVLSNSLEILFRSDLFSMQTQKVSFTHSCSIERSLQRLISTLMEKPRPIGLCYSIRVRSKMNLNIINHPKELEKSKDCMKLEMGDDAIVVIQYVEEKKKTWLNIEIVPKKKKF
;
A
#
# COMPACT_ATOMS: atom_id res chain seq x y z
N MET A 1 -35.86 -23.21 32.88
CA MET A 1 -34.51 -23.66 32.51
C MET A 1 -33.72 -22.40 32.15
N GLU A 2 -33.03 -21.83 33.13
CA GLU A 2 -32.19 -20.65 32.89
C GLU A 2 -31.03 -21.08 31.97
N LEU A 3 -30.90 -20.44 30.81
CA LEU A 3 -29.74 -20.62 29.94
C LEU A 3 -28.54 -20.05 30.67
N LYS A 4 -27.84 -20.90 31.42
CA LYS A 4 -26.55 -20.60 32.02
C LYS A 4 -25.65 -20.07 30.90
N PRO A 5 -25.16 -18.83 30.96
CA PRO A 5 -24.26 -18.32 29.93
C PRO A 5 -23.09 -19.28 29.90
N MET A 6 -22.79 -19.88 28.74
CA MET A 6 -21.56 -20.63 28.61
C MET A 6 -20.44 -19.71 29.07
N VAL A 7 -19.66 -20.16 30.06
CA VAL A 7 -18.37 -19.59 30.43
C VAL A 7 -17.42 -19.92 29.29
N PHE A 8 -17.72 -19.38 28.11
CA PHE A 8 -16.84 -19.41 26.97
C PHE A 8 -15.70 -18.47 27.36
N CYS A 9 -14.45 -18.96 27.29
CA CYS A 9 -13.25 -18.13 27.31
C CYS A 9 -13.57 -16.78 26.65
N ASP A 10 -13.47 -15.68 27.41
CA ASP A 10 -13.87 -14.30 27.09
C ASP A 10 -14.30 -14.11 25.62
N THR A 11 -15.55 -13.74 25.34
CA THR A 11 -16.10 -13.50 23.98
C THR A 11 -15.10 -12.78 23.05
N LYS A 12 -14.26 -11.90 23.59
CA LYS A 12 -13.12 -11.27 22.90
C LYS A 12 -12.12 -12.27 22.30
N THR A 13 -11.72 -13.29 23.04
CA THR A 13 -10.82 -14.38 22.64
C THR A 13 -11.39 -15.12 21.43
N VAL A 14 -12.65 -15.55 21.51
CA VAL A 14 -13.32 -16.26 20.40
C VAL A 14 -13.34 -15.39 19.14
N LEU A 15 -13.71 -14.11 19.29
CA LEU A 15 -13.75 -13.16 18.19
C LEU A 15 -12.38 -12.96 17.53
N THR A 16 -11.29 -13.10 18.28
CA THR A 16 -9.91 -12.94 17.75
C THR A 16 -9.55 -14.03 16.74
N TYR A 17 -10.12 -15.24 16.87
CA TYR A 17 -9.90 -16.35 15.95
C TYR A 17 -10.88 -16.39 14.77
N MET A 18 -11.90 -15.53 14.76
CA MET A 18 -12.88 -15.46 13.67
C MET A 18 -12.38 -14.62 12.49
N GLU A 19 -12.78 -15.00 11.29
CA GLU A 19 -12.52 -14.24 10.06
C GLU A 19 -13.18 -12.84 10.13
N ALA A 20 -12.50 -11.83 9.59
CA ALA A 20 -12.87 -10.42 9.74
C ALA A 20 -14.29 -10.11 9.24
N ASN A 21 -14.64 -10.52 8.02
CA ASN A 21 -15.96 -10.25 7.44
C ASN A 21 -17.08 -10.99 8.18
N PHE A 22 -16.80 -12.22 8.64
CA PHE A 22 -17.73 -12.96 9.49
C PHE A 22 -18.05 -12.17 10.77
N ARG A 23 -17.03 -11.62 11.44
CA ARG A 23 -17.20 -10.79 12.64
C ARG A 23 -18.02 -9.53 12.36
N PHE A 24 -17.76 -8.86 11.23
CA PHE A 24 -18.53 -7.67 10.84
C PHE A 24 -20.01 -8.01 10.64
N ASN A 25 -20.31 -9.10 9.93
CA ASN A 25 -21.68 -9.56 9.72
C ASN A 25 -22.36 -9.94 11.04
N LEU A 26 -21.65 -10.66 11.91
CA LEU A 26 -22.13 -11.04 13.22
C LEU A 26 -22.47 -9.81 14.09
N ALA A 27 -21.59 -8.81 14.13
CA ALA A 27 -21.79 -7.59 14.89
C ALA A 27 -22.89 -6.68 14.29
N LEU A 28 -23.12 -6.75 12.98
CA LEU A 28 -24.25 -6.09 12.34
C LEU A 28 -25.57 -6.72 12.79
N LYS A 29 -25.67 -8.05 12.78
CA LYS A 29 -26.88 -8.81 13.15
C LYS A 29 -27.15 -8.89 14.65
N ILE A 30 -26.09 -8.86 15.47
CA ILE A 30 -26.17 -9.01 16.94
C ILE A 30 -25.52 -7.78 17.59
N PRO A 31 -26.30 -6.71 17.87
CA PRO A 31 -25.74 -5.47 18.39
C PRO A 31 -25.02 -5.59 19.74
N SER A 32 -25.42 -6.54 20.59
CA SER A 32 -24.84 -6.75 21.93
C SER A 32 -23.37 -7.16 21.89
N ILE A 33 -22.87 -7.76 20.80
CA ILE A 33 -21.46 -8.17 20.69
C ILE A 33 -20.55 -7.07 20.13
N ARG A 34 -21.10 -5.95 19.63
CA ARG A 34 -20.32 -4.90 18.94
C ARG A 34 -19.16 -4.38 19.79
N LYS A 35 -19.39 -4.17 21.09
CA LYS A 35 -18.35 -3.68 22.01
C LYS A 35 -17.19 -4.68 22.16
N ALA A 36 -17.51 -5.97 22.32
CA ALA A 36 -16.51 -7.03 22.40
C ALA A 36 -15.77 -7.20 21.07
N GLU A 37 -16.48 -7.14 19.95
CA GLU A 37 -15.92 -7.18 18.59
C GLU A 37 -14.90 -6.07 18.39
N LYS A 38 -15.26 -4.82 18.72
CA LYS A 38 -14.37 -3.65 18.58
C LYS A 38 -13.16 -3.67 19.53
N ALA A 39 -13.26 -4.37 20.66
CA ALA A 39 -12.18 -4.54 21.62
C ALA A 39 -11.23 -5.70 21.27
N ALA A 40 -11.71 -6.71 20.55
CA ALA A 40 -10.89 -7.84 20.11
C ALA A 40 -9.90 -7.40 19.01
N PRO A 41 -8.64 -7.87 19.05
CA PRO A 41 -7.71 -7.69 17.94
C PRO A 41 -8.31 -8.14 16.60
N LEU A 42 -8.05 -7.39 15.54
CA LEU A 42 -8.53 -7.66 14.19
C LEU A 42 -7.34 -7.90 13.27
N ILE A 43 -7.37 -9.01 12.53
CA ILE A 43 -6.36 -9.34 11.53
C ILE A 43 -7.03 -9.36 10.16
N ILE A 44 -6.61 -8.45 9.29
CA ILE A 44 -7.01 -8.40 7.88
C ILE A 44 -5.83 -8.94 7.06
N THR A 45 -6.04 -10.01 6.30
CA THR A 45 -5.01 -10.62 5.46
C THR A 45 -4.74 -9.77 4.22
N ARG A 46 -5.78 -9.16 3.65
CA ARG A 46 -5.69 -8.32 2.44
C ARG A 46 -6.67 -7.15 2.55
N LEU A 47 -6.17 -5.93 2.38
CA LEU A 47 -6.97 -4.72 2.27
C LEU A 47 -6.65 -4.00 0.97
N GLU A 48 -7.65 -3.83 0.12
CA GLU A 48 -7.55 -2.98 -1.07
C GLU A 48 -8.62 -1.92 -1.01
N ILE A 49 -8.23 -0.66 -1.24
CA ILE A 49 -9.13 0.48 -1.20
C ILE A 49 -9.12 1.12 -2.59
N TYR A 50 -10.32 1.27 -3.16
CA TYR A 50 -10.58 1.92 -4.43
C TYR A 50 -11.72 2.93 -4.26
N GLU A 51 -11.95 3.75 -5.29
CA GLU A 51 -12.90 4.86 -5.24
C GLU A 51 -14.33 4.34 -5.02
N THR A 52 -14.64 3.19 -5.62
CA THR A 52 -15.98 2.61 -5.66
C THR A 52 -16.09 1.25 -4.95
N ARG A 53 -14.98 0.72 -4.42
CA ARG A 53 -15.00 -0.58 -3.74
C ARG A 53 -13.90 -0.71 -2.68
N ILE A 54 -14.18 -1.54 -1.69
CA ILE A 54 -13.21 -1.98 -0.68
C ILE A 54 -13.15 -3.49 -0.73
N VAL A 55 -11.95 -4.06 -0.66
CA VAL A 55 -11.76 -5.51 -0.56
C VAL A 55 -11.13 -5.82 0.79
N ILE A 56 -11.80 -6.64 1.60
CA ILE A 56 -11.29 -7.14 2.87
C ILE A 56 -11.19 -8.66 2.77
N ASN A 57 -9.97 -9.16 2.85
CA ASN A 57 -9.62 -10.56 2.60
C ASN A 57 -10.12 -10.96 1.20
N ASP A 58 -11.11 -11.84 1.14
CA ASP A 58 -11.74 -12.35 -0.08
C ASP A 58 -13.13 -11.73 -0.35
N THR A 59 -13.59 -10.83 0.52
CA THR A 59 -14.89 -10.18 0.37
C THR A 59 -14.73 -8.81 -0.29
N GLU A 60 -15.38 -8.64 -1.45
CA GLU A 60 -15.49 -7.36 -2.13
C GLU A 60 -16.80 -6.65 -1.72
N TYR A 61 -16.66 -5.40 -1.27
CA TYR A 61 -17.74 -4.45 -1.04
C TYR A 61 -17.71 -3.42 -2.17
N LYS A 62 -18.54 -3.62 -3.20
CA LYS A 62 -18.55 -2.78 -4.40
C LYS A 62 -19.80 -1.92 -4.46
N MET A 63 -19.65 -0.67 -4.82
CA MET A 63 -20.73 0.29 -4.87
C MET A 63 -20.86 0.90 -6.26
N LYS A 64 -22.10 1.17 -6.65
CA LYS A 64 -22.45 1.81 -7.91
C LYS A 64 -23.68 2.69 -7.74
N VAL A 65 -23.81 3.71 -8.58
CA VAL A 65 -25.06 4.47 -8.70
C VAL A 65 -25.91 3.86 -9.81
N TRP A 66 -27.14 3.49 -9.50
CA TRP A 66 -28.18 3.18 -10.48
C TRP A 66 -28.93 4.46 -10.84
N ARG A 67 -29.04 4.72 -12.14
CA ARG A 67 -29.79 5.85 -12.70
C ARG A 67 -30.96 5.33 -13.52
N GLU A 68 -32.15 5.77 -13.16
CA GLU A 68 -33.39 5.49 -13.88
C GLU A 68 -34.01 6.82 -14.31
N CYS A 69 -33.71 7.24 -15.53
CA CYS A 69 -34.18 8.49 -16.13
C CYS A 69 -35.36 8.24 -17.07
N GLN A 70 -36.26 9.23 -17.16
CA GLN A 70 -37.28 9.27 -18.22
C GLN A 70 -36.59 9.48 -19.58
N ALA A 71 -36.48 8.41 -20.37
CA ALA A 71 -35.66 8.34 -21.57
C ALA A 71 -36.35 8.93 -22.82
N ASP A 72 -35.55 9.60 -23.67
CA ASP A 72 -35.63 9.48 -25.14
C ASP A 72 -34.40 8.70 -25.61
N ALA A 73 -34.45 8.17 -26.84
CA ALA A 73 -33.40 7.37 -27.45
C ALA A 73 -32.01 8.05 -27.36
N GLY A 74 -31.15 7.57 -26.45
CA GLY A 74 -29.76 8.03 -26.33
C GLY A 74 -29.23 8.24 -24.91
N LEU A 75 -30.08 8.27 -23.88
CA LEU A 75 -29.64 8.43 -22.49
C LEU A 75 -29.42 7.07 -21.79
N TYR A 76 -28.31 6.94 -21.06
CA TYR A 76 -27.94 5.69 -20.39
C TYR A 76 -28.71 5.52 -19.07
N ASN A 77 -29.76 4.71 -19.09
CA ASN A 77 -30.34 4.10 -17.89
C ASN A 77 -29.48 2.90 -17.50
N GLY A 78 -28.94 2.91 -16.29
CA GLY A 78 -28.00 1.87 -15.89
C GLY A 78 -27.15 2.20 -14.69
N GLU A 79 -26.17 1.33 -14.49
CA GLU A 79 -25.18 1.49 -13.45
C GLU A 79 -24.00 2.31 -13.92
N VAL A 80 -23.63 3.29 -13.11
CA VAL A 80 -22.42 4.07 -13.26
C VAL A 80 -21.55 3.92 -12.02
N ASP A 81 -20.25 4.14 -12.21
CA ASP A 81 -19.25 4.04 -11.14
C ASP A 81 -19.00 5.39 -10.44
N ASP A 82 -19.81 6.42 -10.73
CA ASP A 82 -19.55 7.80 -10.31
C ASP A 82 -20.80 8.57 -9.86
N ASP A 83 -20.63 9.38 -8.82
CA ASP A 83 -21.60 10.39 -8.41
C ASP A 83 -21.55 11.62 -9.32
N ALA A 84 -22.72 12.23 -9.53
CA ALA A 84 -22.84 13.53 -10.19
C ALA A 84 -23.00 14.67 -9.16
N ASP A 85 -22.44 15.83 -9.52
CA ASP A 85 -22.58 17.11 -8.83
C ASP A 85 -23.95 17.77 -9.11
N GLU A 86 -24.14 19.00 -8.61
CA GLU A 86 -25.40 19.75 -8.78
C GLU A 86 -25.70 20.16 -10.23
N PHE A 87 -24.67 20.18 -11.09
CA PHE A 87 -24.78 20.49 -12.52
C PHE A 87 -24.87 19.23 -13.40
N GLY A 88 -24.73 18.05 -12.78
CA GLY A 88 -24.78 16.77 -13.46
C GLY A 88 -23.43 16.27 -13.96
N TYR A 89 -22.31 16.92 -13.64
CA TYR A 89 -20.97 16.40 -13.99
C TYR A 89 -20.48 15.42 -12.94
N LYS A 90 -19.55 14.52 -13.31
CA LYS A 90 -18.83 13.68 -12.35
C LYS A 90 -18.18 14.55 -11.28
N ILE A 91 -18.45 14.27 -10.00
CA ILE A 91 -17.81 14.95 -8.87
C ILE A 91 -16.30 14.73 -8.95
N SER A 92 -15.53 15.81 -8.87
CA SER A 92 -14.08 15.69 -8.84
C SER A 92 -13.58 15.18 -7.50
N ILE A 93 -12.38 14.58 -7.49
CA ILE A 93 -11.72 14.13 -6.26
C ILE A 93 -11.69 15.23 -5.19
N ASN A 94 -11.32 16.46 -5.58
CA ASN A 94 -11.21 17.59 -4.69
C ASN A 94 -12.55 17.97 -4.04
N GLU A 95 -13.63 17.98 -4.82
CA GLU A 95 -14.99 18.25 -4.32
C GLU A 95 -15.52 17.11 -3.44
N SER A 96 -15.07 15.87 -3.68
CA SER A 96 -15.47 14.69 -2.90
C SER A 96 -14.68 14.50 -1.59
N MET A 97 -13.70 15.36 -1.29
CA MET A 97 -12.86 15.20 -0.10
C MET A 97 -13.65 15.56 1.15
N GLN A 98 -13.63 14.67 2.14
CA GLN A 98 -14.19 14.93 3.45
C GLN A 98 -13.10 15.15 4.51
N PRO A 99 -13.41 15.81 5.65
CA PRO A 99 -12.44 15.95 6.74
C PRO A 99 -11.91 14.59 7.21
N GLY A 100 -10.61 14.34 7.03
CA GLY A 100 -9.94 13.07 7.35
C GLY A 100 -9.60 12.20 6.13
N ASP A 101 -10.12 12.52 4.95
CA ASP A 101 -9.65 11.93 3.69
C ASP A 101 -8.24 12.44 3.35
N ILE A 102 -7.38 11.56 2.84
CA ILE A 102 -5.99 11.90 2.50
C ILE A 102 -5.79 11.76 1.00
N LYS A 103 -5.42 12.86 0.33
CA LYS A 103 -5.08 12.87 -1.09
C LYS A 103 -3.74 12.16 -1.31
N LEU A 104 -3.67 11.25 -2.28
CA LEU A 104 -2.51 10.42 -2.60
C LEU A 104 -1.77 10.87 -3.88
N VAL A 105 -2.36 11.79 -4.65
CA VAL A 105 -1.84 12.23 -5.95
C VAL A 105 -1.74 13.75 -6.06
N TYR A 106 -0.79 14.22 -6.89
CA TYR A 106 -0.67 15.62 -7.28
C TYR A 106 -1.65 15.94 -8.42
N ASP A 107 -2.33 17.09 -8.36
CA ASP A 107 -3.38 17.50 -9.31
C ASP A 107 -2.87 17.76 -10.74
N GLY A 108 -1.55 17.87 -10.93
CA GLY A 108 -0.95 18.46 -12.12
C GLY A 108 -0.98 17.66 -13.42
N SER A 109 -1.54 16.45 -13.48
CA SER A 109 -1.35 15.59 -14.67
C SER A 109 -2.52 14.71 -15.10
N LYS A 110 -3.64 14.69 -14.38
CA LYS A 110 -4.87 14.12 -14.96
C LYS A 110 -5.48 15.20 -15.85
N ARG A 111 -5.01 15.28 -17.09
CA ARG A 111 -5.82 15.85 -18.18
C ARG A 111 -7.19 15.25 -17.98
N ARG A 112 -8.19 16.10 -17.65
CA ARG A 112 -9.60 15.73 -17.68
C ARG A 112 -9.84 15.26 -19.10
N ARG A 113 -9.61 13.97 -19.37
CA ARG A 113 -10.23 13.33 -20.53
C ARG A 113 -11.70 13.41 -20.17
N ARG A 114 -12.35 14.48 -20.65
CA ARG A 114 -13.80 14.55 -20.77
C ARG A 114 -14.16 13.37 -21.68
N GLY A 115 -14.25 12.19 -21.09
CA GLY A 115 -14.83 11.02 -21.72
C GLY A 115 -16.31 11.33 -21.79
N TRP A 116 -16.71 11.83 -22.95
CA TRP A 116 -18.05 12.31 -23.30
C TRP A 116 -19.20 11.44 -22.76
N LEU A 117 -20.29 12.10 -22.35
CA LEU A 117 -21.70 11.68 -22.29
C LEU A 117 -22.12 10.51 -21.38
N ARG A 118 -21.24 9.58 -20.97
CA ARG A 118 -21.66 8.43 -20.14
C ARG A 118 -21.84 8.75 -18.66
N TYR A 119 -21.07 9.72 -18.15
CA TYR A 119 -21.02 10.04 -16.72
C TYR A 119 -21.89 11.22 -16.34
N ASP A 120 -22.28 12.03 -17.33
CA ASP A 120 -23.11 13.19 -17.13
C ASP A 120 -24.53 12.75 -16.73
N CYS A 121 -25.06 13.37 -15.69
CA CYS A 121 -26.40 13.08 -15.18
C CYS A 121 -27.44 13.84 -16.01
N PRO A 122 -28.35 13.12 -16.70
CA PRO A 122 -29.36 13.75 -17.55
C PRO A 122 -30.33 14.64 -16.78
N GLU A 123 -30.50 14.42 -15.47
CA GLU A 123 -31.41 15.19 -14.64
C GLU A 123 -31.05 16.66 -14.57
N ARG A 124 -29.79 16.96 -14.35
CA ARG A 124 -29.33 18.34 -14.19
C ARG A 124 -28.94 18.96 -15.52
N MET A 125 -28.41 18.17 -16.44
CA MET A 125 -28.04 18.67 -17.78
C MET A 125 -29.25 18.95 -18.68
N TYR A 126 -30.26 18.09 -18.64
CA TYR A 126 -31.41 18.15 -19.56
C TYR A 126 -32.74 18.37 -18.84
N GLN A 127 -32.73 18.69 -17.54
CA GLN A 127 -33.93 18.88 -16.70
C GLN A 127 -34.88 17.67 -16.74
N ARG A 128 -34.35 16.46 -16.91
CA ARG A 128 -35.13 15.22 -17.02
C ARG A 128 -35.21 14.48 -15.70
N PRO A 129 -36.39 14.22 -15.11
CA PRO A 129 -36.45 13.53 -13.83
C PRO A 129 -35.76 12.15 -13.91
N CYS A 130 -34.81 11.92 -13.00
CA CYS A 130 -34.11 10.67 -12.84
C CYS A 130 -34.19 10.21 -11.39
N ASN A 131 -34.56 8.94 -11.18
CA ASN A 131 -34.43 8.29 -9.90
C ASN A 131 -33.00 7.76 -9.73
N HIS A 132 -32.38 8.14 -8.62
CA HIS A 132 -31.01 7.75 -8.30
C HIS A 132 -30.98 6.85 -7.06
N PHE A 133 -30.23 5.75 -7.15
CA PHE A 133 -30.02 4.84 -6.03
C PHE A 133 -28.56 4.43 -5.91
N ILE A 134 -28.09 4.20 -4.69
CA ILE A 134 -26.79 3.55 -4.46
C ILE A 134 -27.04 2.05 -4.31
N ARG A 135 -26.35 1.25 -5.11
CA ARG A 135 -26.33 -0.22 -4.98
C ARG A 135 -25.01 -0.66 -4.36
N LEU A 136 -25.11 -1.40 -3.26
CA LEU A 136 -23.99 -2.07 -2.61
C LEU A 136 -24.05 -3.56 -2.94
N TYR A 137 -22.97 -4.07 -3.51
CA TYR A 137 -22.73 -5.46 -3.83
C TYR A 137 -21.77 -6.07 -2.82
N VAL A 138 -22.18 -7.17 -2.18
CA VAL A 138 -21.34 -7.94 -1.24
C VAL A 138 -21.59 -9.42 -1.49
N SER A 139 -20.56 -10.16 -1.86
CA SER A 139 -20.62 -11.63 -2.06
C SER A 139 -21.80 -12.08 -2.94
N GLY A 140 -22.08 -11.35 -4.02
CA GLY A 140 -23.17 -11.63 -4.96
C GLY A 140 -24.56 -11.15 -4.53
N SER A 141 -24.72 -10.67 -3.30
CA SER A 141 -25.94 -10.00 -2.84
C SER A 141 -25.91 -8.51 -3.18
N MET A 142 -27.06 -7.95 -3.55
CA MET A 142 -27.23 -6.53 -3.85
C MET A 142 -28.23 -5.89 -2.88
N THR A 143 -27.84 -4.79 -2.27
CA THR A 143 -28.72 -3.95 -1.45
C THR A 143 -28.79 -2.55 -2.06
N GLN A 144 -30.01 -2.02 -2.19
CA GLN A 144 -30.26 -0.71 -2.76
C GLN A 144 -30.61 0.32 -1.68
N PHE A 145 -30.04 1.52 -1.77
CA PHE A 145 -30.26 2.64 -0.87
C PHE A 145 -30.68 3.90 -1.64
N PRO A 146 -31.50 4.79 -1.05
CA PRO A 146 -31.78 6.10 -1.64
C PRO A 146 -30.51 6.93 -1.81
N HIS A 147 -30.37 7.66 -2.92
CA HIS A 147 -29.23 8.56 -3.18
C HIS A 147 -29.38 9.95 -2.54
N THR A 148 -30.58 10.29 -2.03
CA THR A 148 -30.99 11.66 -1.67
C THR A 148 -30.08 12.40 -0.70
N ASN A 149 -29.36 11.70 0.19
CA ASN A 149 -28.49 12.32 1.21
C ASN A 149 -27.10 11.68 1.31
N MET A 150 -26.74 10.78 0.40
CA MET A 150 -25.50 10.01 0.50
C MET A 150 -24.91 9.79 -0.87
N LYS A 151 -23.64 10.13 -1.02
CA LYS A 151 -22.82 9.86 -2.21
C LYS A 151 -22.01 8.58 -1.96
N MET A 152 -21.52 7.92 -3.01
CA MET A 152 -20.71 6.70 -2.91
C MET A 152 -19.50 6.92 -2.01
N HIS A 153 -18.79 8.03 -2.17
CA HIS A 153 -17.62 8.29 -1.34
C HIS A 153 -17.92 8.39 0.17
N HIS A 154 -19.10 8.89 0.54
CA HIS A 154 -19.54 8.89 1.94
C HIS A 154 -19.72 7.46 2.46
N LEU A 155 -20.23 6.56 1.62
CA LEU A 155 -20.51 5.18 2.01
C LEU A 155 -19.22 4.34 2.11
N ILE A 156 -18.23 4.55 1.23
CA ILE A 156 -16.89 3.95 1.34
C ILE A 156 -16.25 4.31 2.68
N ARG A 157 -16.24 5.61 3.02
CA ARG A 157 -15.70 6.08 4.29
C ARG A 157 -16.45 5.49 5.49
N ARG A 158 -17.78 5.45 5.42
CA ARG A 158 -18.62 4.88 6.48
C ARG A 158 -18.34 3.39 6.68
N LEU A 159 -18.17 2.63 5.60
CA LEU A 159 -17.78 1.21 5.67
C LEU A 159 -16.41 1.04 6.32
N LEU A 160 -15.39 1.78 5.88
CA LEU A 160 -14.06 1.74 6.53
C LEU A 160 -14.13 2.12 8.01
N THR A 161 -14.97 3.09 8.38
CA THR A 161 -15.20 3.47 9.78
C THR A 161 -15.90 2.36 10.57
N ILE A 162 -16.84 1.64 9.95
CA ILE A 162 -17.49 0.47 10.56
C ILE A 162 -16.49 -0.69 10.72
N PHE A 163 -15.57 -0.91 9.79
CA PHE A 163 -14.64 -2.03 9.85
C PHE A 163 -13.47 -1.75 10.78
N ILE A 164 -12.78 -0.63 10.56
CA ILE A 164 -11.49 -0.29 11.17
C ILE A 164 -11.64 0.83 12.22
N GLY A 165 -12.53 1.78 11.98
CA GLY A 165 -12.76 2.91 12.90
C GLY A 165 -13.36 2.49 14.24
N ASN A 166 -13.18 3.35 15.26
CA ASN A 166 -13.74 3.20 16.61
C ASN A 166 -13.40 1.87 17.32
N ARG A 167 -12.30 1.22 16.93
CA ARG A 167 -11.78 0.03 17.60
C ARG A 167 -10.84 0.43 18.73
N SER A 168 -10.95 -0.25 19.87
CA SER A 168 -9.95 -0.17 20.94
C SER A 168 -8.90 -1.30 20.84
N GLY A 169 -9.30 -2.43 20.25
CA GLY A 169 -8.38 -3.52 19.93
C GLY A 169 -7.41 -3.16 18.82
N GLU A 170 -6.30 -3.89 18.76
CA GLU A 170 -5.30 -3.77 17.70
C GLU A 170 -5.89 -4.15 16.33
N CYS A 171 -5.42 -3.49 15.29
CA CYS A 171 -5.80 -3.80 13.92
C CYS A 171 -4.51 -4.02 13.11
N ILE A 172 -4.31 -5.27 12.69
CA ILE A 172 -3.16 -5.71 11.92
C ILE A 172 -3.61 -5.96 10.49
N ILE A 173 -2.98 -5.27 9.54
CA ILE A 173 -3.22 -5.47 8.11
C ILE A 173 -1.97 -6.09 7.49
N LYS A 174 -2.09 -7.36 7.08
CA LYS A 174 -0.95 -8.13 6.57
C LYS A 174 -0.51 -7.66 5.19
N ASN A 175 -1.46 -7.33 4.32
CA ASN A 175 -1.21 -6.83 2.98
C ASN A 175 -2.15 -5.67 2.68
N ILE A 176 -1.60 -4.51 2.30
CA ILE A 176 -2.37 -3.35 1.84
C ILE A 176 -1.86 -2.87 0.49
N ASP A 177 -2.80 -2.52 -0.39
CA ASP A 177 -2.51 -1.99 -1.71
C ASP A 177 -3.18 -0.61 -1.88
N LEU A 178 -2.36 0.44 -1.97
CA LEU A 178 -2.79 1.83 -2.14
C LEU A 178 -2.70 2.24 -3.61
N LYS A 179 -3.70 1.82 -4.40
CA LYS A 179 -3.79 2.11 -5.85
C LYS A 179 -4.56 3.36 -6.19
N ASP A 180 -5.35 3.88 -5.26
CA ASP A 180 -6.28 4.97 -5.53
C ASP A 180 -5.64 6.36 -5.33
N ASP A 181 -6.37 7.38 -5.76
CA ASP A 181 -6.00 8.79 -5.64
C ASP A 181 -6.33 9.39 -4.26
N VAL A 182 -7.26 8.77 -3.52
CA VAL A 182 -7.72 9.24 -2.22
C VAL A 182 -7.83 8.07 -1.25
N LEU A 183 -7.24 8.23 -0.07
CA LEU A 183 -7.44 7.32 1.03
C LEU A 183 -8.56 7.85 1.95
N ARG A 184 -9.74 7.21 1.89
CA ARG A 184 -10.90 7.57 2.71
C ARG A 184 -10.85 6.93 4.10
N TRP A 185 -9.81 7.25 4.85
CA TRP A 185 -9.54 6.61 6.13
C TRP A 185 -10.46 7.14 7.25
N PRO A 186 -10.80 6.33 8.27
CA PRO A 186 -11.49 6.83 9.45
C PRO A 186 -10.69 7.93 10.14
N LYS A 187 -11.35 9.05 10.47
CA LYS A 187 -10.72 10.19 11.14
C LYS A 187 -10.28 9.82 12.56
N ASP A 188 -11.15 9.12 13.27
CA ASP A 188 -10.97 8.70 14.65
C ASP A 188 -10.74 7.19 14.71
N GLY A 189 -9.77 6.77 15.51
CA GLY A 189 -9.43 5.37 15.69
C GLY A 189 -7.99 5.16 16.09
N ARG A 190 -7.70 3.95 16.57
CA ARG A 190 -6.32 3.52 16.83
C ARG A 190 -5.56 3.41 15.50
N LYS A 191 -4.29 3.79 15.49
CA LYS A 191 -3.39 3.56 14.36
C LYS A 191 -3.26 2.06 14.08
N VAL A 192 -3.05 1.71 12.81
CA VAL A 192 -2.96 0.31 12.38
C VAL A 192 -1.52 -0.16 12.30
N ILE A 193 -1.34 -1.47 12.46
CA ILE A 193 -0.06 -2.15 12.25
C ILE A 193 -0.05 -2.69 10.82
N LEU A 194 0.90 -2.26 10.01
CA LEU A 194 1.04 -2.69 8.61
C LEU A 194 2.26 -3.61 8.46
N GLN A 195 2.10 -4.73 7.75
CA GLN A 195 3.21 -5.64 7.47
C GLN A 195 3.73 -5.46 6.03
N ASN A 196 2.92 -5.80 5.02
CA ASN A 196 3.28 -5.65 3.61
C ASN A 196 2.46 -4.53 2.98
N VAL A 197 3.14 -3.50 2.53
CA VAL A 197 2.53 -2.31 1.91
C VAL A 197 3.00 -2.21 0.47
N GLU A 198 2.06 -2.14 -0.48
CA GLU A 198 2.31 -1.79 -1.88
C GLU A 198 1.58 -0.49 -2.21
N ILE A 199 2.30 0.49 -2.77
CA ILE A 199 1.72 1.82 -3.08
C ILE A 199 1.84 2.20 -4.55
N GLY A 200 2.32 1.30 -5.41
CA GLY A 200 2.60 1.60 -6.82
C GLY A 200 3.65 2.71 -6.97
N GLU A 201 3.39 3.67 -7.86
CA GLU A 201 4.27 4.83 -8.07
C GLU A 201 4.36 5.71 -6.81
N TYR A 202 5.58 6.04 -6.43
CA TYR A 202 5.93 6.90 -5.31
C TYR A 202 5.39 8.30 -5.54
N THR A 203 4.70 8.82 -4.53
CA THR A 203 4.40 10.24 -4.37
C THR A 203 4.68 10.60 -2.90
N PRO A 204 5.13 11.82 -2.58
CA PRO A 204 5.26 12.26 -1.19
C PRO A 204 3.93 12.08 -0.44
N PHE A 205 2.82 12.43 -1.10
CA PHE A 205 1.46 12.27 -0.59
C PHE A 205 1.12 10.84 -0.12
N LYS A 206 1.56 9.80 -0.84
CA LYS A 206 1.34 8.41 -0.43
C LYS A 206 2.12 8.03 0.81
N PHE A 207 3.34 8.51 0.95
CA PHE A 207 4.14 8.27 2.16
C PHE A 207 3.58 9.06 3.35
N ASP A 208 3.16 10.31 3.16
CA ASP A 208 2.49 11.12 4.18
C ASP A 208 1.19 10.43 4.65
N ALA A 209 0.43 9.87 3.71
CA ALA A 209 -0.77 9.10 4.02
C ALA A 209 -0.45 7.85 4.87
N LEU A 210 0.56 7.07 4.49
CA LEU A 210 1.01 5.93 5.30
C LEU A 210 1.45 6.36 6.69
N HIS A 211 2.27 7.40 6.78
CA HIS A 211 2.72 7.95 8.05
C HIS A 211 1.55 8.39 8.94
N SER A 212 0.45 8.87 8.33
CA SER A 212 -0.74 9.28 9.06
C SER A 212 -1.61 8.13 9.58
N ILE A 213 -1.50 6.90 9.07
CA ILE A 213 -2.36 5.78 9.48
C ILE A 213 -1.63 4.72 10.33
N VAL A 214 -0.31 4.66 10.24
CA VAL A 214 0.54 3.65 10.90
C VAL A 214 0.85 4.02 12.35
N ASP A 215 0.99 3.01 13.20
CA ASP A 215 1.54 3.18 14.55
C ASP A 215 3.05 3.51 14.46
N PRO A 216 3.51 4.69 14.90
CA PRO A 216 4.92 5.08 14.77
C PRO A 216 5.88 4.19 15.56
N ASN A 217 5.38 3.42 16.53
CA ASN A 217 6.22 2.54 17.37
C ASN A 217 6.42 1.14 16.77
N VAL A 218 5.68 0.80 15.70
CA VAL A 218 5.76 -0.52 15.08
C VAL A 218 6.29 -0.36 13.66
N PRO A 219 7.44 -0.97 13.32
CA PRO A 219 8.00 -0.83 11.99
C PRO A 219 7.17 -1.59 10.95
N ILE A 220 7.15 -1.06 9.72
CA ILE A 220 6.56 -1.71 8.56
C ILE A 220 7.53 -2.77 8.06
N SER A 221 7.13 -4.04 8.09
CA SER A 221 8.00 -5.15 7.71
C SER A 221 8.49 -5.06 6.26
N ARG A 222 7.60 -4.66 5.33
CA ARG A 222 7.95 -4.55 3.90
C ARG A 222 7.14 -3.46 3.21
N LEU A 223 7.84 -2.50 2.61
CA LEU A 223 7.25 -1.45 1.78
C LEU A 223 7.71 -1.59 0.33
N LYS A 224 6.79 -1.71 -0.62
CA LYS A 224 7.06 -1.84 -2.05
C LYS A 224 6.54 -0.62 -2.83
N THR A 225 7.40 -0.04 -3.66
CA THR A 225 7.07 1.11 -4.50
C THR A 225 7.86 1.16 -5.82
N ILE A 226 7.36 1.93 -6.77
CA ILE A 226 7.99 2.27 -8.06
C ILE A 226 8.37 3.75 -7.99
N VAL A 227 9.58 4.13 -8.41
CA VAL A 227 10.13 5.43 -8.02
C VAL A 227 10.23 6.49 -9.11
N SER A 228 10.02 6.30 -10.40
CA SER A 228 10.16 7.37 -11.42
C SER A 228 11.47 8.21 -11.42
N ASN A 229 12.08 8.36 -12.61
CA ASN A 229 13.41 9.00 -12.72
C ASN A 229 13.43 10.47 -12.28
N PHE A 230 12.28 11.14 -12.30
CA PHE A 230 12.13 12.54 -11.91
C PHE A 230 12.11 12.75 -10.38
N GLN A 231 11.83 11.73 -9.58
CA GLN A 231 11.73 11.89 -8.13
C GLN A 231 13.07 11.66 -7.44
N ARG A 232 13.72 12.76 -7.06
CA ARG A 232 15.05 12.76 -6.44
C ARG A 232 15.05 12.56 -4.92
N ARG A 233 13.92 12.78 -4.23
CA ARG A 233 13.88 12.93 -2.76
C ARG A 233 13.13 11.83 -2.00
N ILE A 234 12.88 10.67 -2.59
CA ILE A 234 12.22 9.57 -1.86
C ILE A 234 12.99 9.17 -0.60
N LEU A 235 14.32 9.24 -0.68
CA LEU A 235 15.24 8.75 0.34
C LEU A 235 15.28 9.61 1.59
N ASP A 236 14.80 10.84 1.52
CA ASP A 236 14.77 11.78 2.64
C ASP A 236 13.53 11.60 3.53
N HIS A 237 12.57 10.76 3.12
CA HIS A 237 11.29 10.68 3.82
C HIS A 237 11.43 9.96 5.18
N SER A 238 10.94 10.62 6.23
CA SER A 238 10.97 10.12 7.62
C SER A 238 10.39 8.72 7.83
N LEU A 239 9.39 8.32 7.04
CA LEU A 239 8.75 7.01 7.10
C LEU A 239 9.75 5.86 6.90
N LEU A 240 10.78 6.05 6.07
CA LEU A 240 11.76 5.01 5.74
C LEU A 240 12.61 4.56 6.95
N LYS A 241 12.67 5.37 8.01
CA LYS A 241 13.33 5.01 9.28
C LYS A 241 12.61 3.86 9.99
N ASN A 242 11.31 3.75 9.79
CA ASN A 242 10.45 2.74 10.40
C ASN A 242 10.09 1.63 9.41
N VAL A 243 10.87 1.44 8.36
CA VAL A 243 10.70 0.36 7.37
C VAL A 243 11.84 -0.63 7.53
N GLU A 244 11.52 -1.91 7.69
CA GLU A 244 12.54 -2.96 7.79
C GLU A 244 13.09 -3.33 6.41
N HIS A 245 12.20 -3.51 5.43
CA HIS A 245 12.54 -3.90 4.07
C HIS A 245 11.89 -2.99 3.02
N LEU A 246 12.69 -2.15 2.36
CA LEU A 246 12.24 -1.38 1.20
C LEU A 246 12.44 -2.17 -0.09
N VAL A 247 11.39 -2.26 -0.92
CA VAL A 247 11.42 -2.90 -2.22
C VAL A 247 11.13 -1.89 -3.33
N LEU A 248 12.13 -1.66 -4.17
CA LEU A 248 12.07 -0.73 -5.30
C LEU A 248 11.88 -1.51 -6.60
N SER A 249 10.78 -1.25 -7.32
CA SER A 249 10.42 -1.93 -8.56
C SER A 249 10.81 -1.16 -9.83
N ASN A 250 11.70 -0.16 -9.73
CA ASN A 250 12.01 0.79 -10.81
C ASN A 250 13.30 0.49 -11.61
N SER A 251 13.54 1.30 -12.64
CA SER A 251 14.74 1.36 -13.50
C SER A 251 16.05 1.68 -12.75
N LEU A 252 17.16 1.30 -13.39
CA LEU A 252 18.57 1.31 -12.95
C LEU A 252 19.12 2.64 -12.42
N GLU A 253 18.53 3.78 -12.76
CA GLU A 253 19.13 5.10 -12.45
C GLU A 253 19.27 5.37 -10.95
N ILE A 254 18.39 4.79 -10.12
CA ILE A 254 18.43 4.98 -8.66
C ILE A 254 19.66 4.32 -8.04
N LEU A 255 20.13 3.20 -8.60
CA LEU A 255 21.30 2.47 -8.10
C LEU A 255 22.58 3.31 -8.13
N PHE A 256 22.65 4.29 -9.04
CA PHE A 256 23.83 5.10 -9.26
C PHE A 256 23.73 6.49 -8.64
N ARG A 257 22.68 6.75 -7.84
CA ARG A 257 22.61 7.99 -7.07
C ARG A 257 23.42 7.83 -5.79
N SER A 258 24.21 8.84 -5.47
CA SER A 258 25.09 8.85 -4.30
C SER A 258 24.32 8.86 -2.97
N ASP A 259 23.07 9.32 -2.98
CA ASP A 259 22.17 9.35 -1.83
C ASP A 259 21.59 7.98 -1.46
N LEU A 260 21.59 7.00 -2.38
CA LEU A 260 21.08 5.65 -2.13
C LEU A 260 21.75 5.01 -0.92
N PHE A 261 23.06 5.13 -0.81
CA PHE A 261 23.82 4.53 0.27
C PHE A 261 23.74 5.30 1.60
N SER A 262 22.98 6.40 1.62
CA SER A 262 22.68 7.19 2.82
C SER A 262 21.34 6.77 3.46
N MET A 263 20.69 5.74 2.93
CA MET A 263 19.43 5.21 3.47
C MET A 263 19.59 4.68 4.90
N GLN A 264 18.61 4.99 5.74
CA GLN A 264 18.53 4.48 7.12
C GLN A 264 17.89 3.08 7.20
N THR A 265 17.16 2.67 6.16
CA THR A 265 16.59 1.33 6.02
C THR A 265 17.70 0.29 5.87
N GLN A 266 17.71 -0.74 6.72
CA GLN A 266 18.76 -1.75 6.71
C GLN A 266 18.68 -2.68 5.49
N LYS A 267 17.48 -2.97 4.97
CA LYS A 267 17.31 -3.88 3.84
C LYS A 267 16.62 -3.21 2.66
N VAL A 268 17.27 -3.22 1.51
CA VAL A 268 16.76 -2.63 0.27
C VAL A 268 16.84 -3.66 -0.86
N SER A 269 15.77 -3.82 -1.63
CA SER A 269 15.77 -4.75 -2.77
C SER A 269 15.26 -4.11 -4.06
N PHE A 270 15.93 -4.43 -5.16
CA PHE A 270 15.58 -3.99 -6.51
C PHE A 270 15.06 -5.18 -7.30
N THR A 271 13.76 -5.20 -7.59
CA THR A 271 13.09 -6.39 -8.15
C THR A 271 13.01 -6.41 -9.67
N HIS A 272 13.27 -5.28 -10.33
CA HIS A 272 13.33 -5.22 -11.79
C HIS A 272 14.67 -5.81 -12.26
N SER A 273 14.61 -6.79 -13.17
CA SER A 273 15.83 -7.49 -13.63
C SER A 273 16.67 -6.58 -14.52
N CYS A 274 17.95 -6.45 -14.19
CA CYS A 274 18.84 -5.54 -14.90
C CYS A 274 20.16 -6.19 -15.35
N SER A 275 20.80 -5.54 -16.33
CA SER A 275 22.18 -5.85 -16.74
C SER A 275 23.10 -4.85 -16.03
N ILE A 276 23.84 -5.30 -15.01
CA ILE A 276 24.73 -4.45 -14.21
C ILE A 276 26.20 -4.54 -14.64
N GLU A 277 26.52 -5.39 -15.61
CA GLU A 277 27.89 -5.75 -16.04
C GLU A 277 28.80 -4.53 -16.25
N ARG A 278 28.33 -3.51 -16.99
CA ARG A 278 29.13 -2.31 -17.32
C ARG A 278 29.22 -1.30 -16.17
N SER A 279 28.43 -1.46 -15.12
CA SER A 279 28.25 -0.43 -14.09
C SER A 279 28.49 -0.95 -12.67
N LEU A 280 28.75 -2.25 -12.50
CA LEU A 280 29.00 -2.88 -11.21
C LEU A 280 30.24 -2.31 -10.54
N GLN A 281 31.33 -2.10 -11.27
CA GLN A 281 32.54 -1.47 -10.73
C GLN A 281 32.24 -0.07 -10.18
N ARG A 282 31.46 0.73 -10.91
CA ARG A 282 31.03 2.06 -10.45
C ARG A 282 30.16 1.98 -9.19
N LEU A 283 29.21 1.04 -9.15
CA LEU A 283 28.37 0.81 -7.97
C LEU A 283 29.23 0.49 -6.73
N ILE A 284 30.19 -0.42 -6.88
CA ILE A 284 31.10 -0.81 -5.79
C ILE A 284 31.95 0.39 -5.36
N SER A 285 32.56 1.12 -6.29
CA SER A 285 33.33 2.31 -5.97
C SER A 285 32.50 3.32 -5.16
N THR A 286 31.28 3.64 -5.60
CA THR A 286 30.40 4.60 -4.90
C THR A 286 29.95 4.09 -3.52
N LEU A 287 29.69 2.78 -3.37
CA LEU A 287 29.41 2.18 -2.07
C LEU A 287 30.59 2.37 -1.10
N MET A 288 31.81 2.11 -1.59
CA MET A 288 33.05 2.09 -0.83
C MET A 288 33.62 3.48 -0.52
N GLU A 289 33.04 4.57 -1.06
CA GLU A 289 33.47 5.96 -0.80
C GLU A 289 33.41 6.36 0.68
N LYS A 290 32.47 5.78 1.44
CA LYS A 290 32.28 6.07 2.87
C LYS A 290 32.01 4.79 3.66
N PRO A 291 32.41 4.72 4.95
CA PRO A 291 31.98 3.66 5.84
C PRO A 291 30.46 3.59 5.92
N ARG A 292 29.94 2.39 6.14
CA ARG A 292 28.50 2.11 6.19
C ARG A 292 28.16 1.29 7.44
N PRO A 293 26.94 1.38 7.94
CA PRO A 293 26.52 0.62 9.12
C PRO A 293 26.53 -0.89 8.83
N ILE A 294 26.96 -1.67 9.83
CA ILE A 294 26.84 -3.13 9.82
C ILE A 294 25.35 -3.52 9.80
N GLY A 295 25.02 -4.56 9.03
CA GLY A 295 23.64 -5.04 8.80
C GLY A 295 22.97 -4.43 7.58
N LEU A 296 23.59 -3.46 6.91
CA LEU A 296 23.07 -2.90 5.66
C LEU A 296 23.15 -3.94 4.53
N CYS A 297 22.02 -4.16 3.85
CA CYS A 297 21.85 -5.18 2.83
C CYS A 297 21.13 -4.62 1.59
N TYR A 298 21.75 -4.78 0.42
CA TYR A 298 21.15 -4.53 -0.88
C TYR A 298 21.00 -5.83 -1.66
N SER A 299 19.80 -6.11 -2.17
CA SER A 299 19.55 -7.25 -3.07
C SER A 299 19.09 -6.75 -4.43
N ILE A 300 19.90 -6.96 -5.47
CA ILE A 300 19.64 -6.45 -6.81
C ILE A 300 19.35 -7.62 -7.74
N ARG A 301 18.17 -7.65 -8.36
CA ARG A 301 17.85 -8.68 -9.34
C ARG A 301 18.60 -8.44 -10.64
N VAL A 302 19.40 -9.41 -11.06
CA VAL A 302 20.18 -9.35 -12.30
C VAL A 302 19.63 -10.30 -13.36
N ARG A 303 20.00 -10.07 -14.64
CA ARG A 303 19.66 -10.98 -15.75
C ARG A 303 20.58 -12.19 -15.84
N SER A 304 21.86 -11.97 -15.54
CA SER A 304 22.97 -12.93 -15.66
C SER A 304 23.98 -12.66 -14.55
N LYS A 305 24.71 -13.72 -14.15
CA LYS A 305 25.89 -13.55 -13.31
C LYS A 305 27.04 -13.00 -14.16
N MET A 306 27.78 -12.03 -13.62
CA MET A 306 29.07 -11.61 -14.14
C MET A 306 30.18 -12.27 -13.32
N ASN A 307 31.30 -12.61 -13.95
CA ASN A 307 32.49 -13.06 -13.22
C ASN A 307 33.06 -11.91 -12.37
N LEU A 308 32.87 -11.99 -11.04
CA LEU A 308 33.36 -10.96 -10.11
C LEU A 308 34.89 -10.87 -10.07
N ASN A 309 35.62 -11.90 -10.54
CA ASN A 309 37.09 -11.88 -10.62
C ASN A 309 37.66 -10.75 -11.48
N ILE A 310 36.87 -10.20 -12.39
CA ILE A 310 37.31 -9.15 -13.33
C ILE A 310 37.39 -7.77 -12.64
N ILE A 311 36.72 -7.58 -11.50
CA ILE A 311 36.62 -6.29 -10.82
C ILE A 311 37.81 -6.09 -9.89
N ASN A 312 38.70 -5.13 -10.17
CA ASN A 312 39.85 -4.88 -9.30
C ASN A 312 39.55 -3.76 -8.30
N HIS A 313 39.80 -4.00 -7.01
CA HIS A 313 39.60 -3.03 -5.94
C HIS A 313 40.76 -3.10 -4.92
N PRO A 314 41.34 -1.98 -4.45
CA PRO A 314 42.53 -1.99 -3.59
C PRO A 314 42.29 -2.61 -2.21
N LYS A 315 41.04 -2.65 -1.75
CA LYS A 315 40.63 -3.22 -0.45
C LYS A 315 40.16 -4.67 -0.55
N GLU A 316 40.64 -5.43 -1.52
CA GLU A 316 40.23 -6.82 -1.73
C GLU A 316 40.76 -7.74 -0.63
N LEU A 317 39.88 -8.61 -0.10
CA LEU A 317 40.24 -9.64 0.88
C LEU A 317 40.08 -11.06 0.31
N GLU A 318 39.01 -11.28 -0.46
CA GLU A 318 38.69 -12.58 -1.07
C GLU A 318 37.89 -12.37 -2.36
N LYS A 319 38.11 -13.22 -3.35
CA LYS A 319 37.45 -13.12 -4.66
C LYS A 319 37.27 -14.48 -5.32
N SER A 320 36.13 -14.64 -5.96
CA SER A 320 35.76 -15.80 -6.76
C SER A 320 34.82 -15.35 -7.89
N LYS A 321 34.41 -16.28 -8.75
CA LYS A 321 33.47 -15.97 -9.85
C LYS A 321 32.16 -15.37 -9.35
N ASP A 322 31.66 -15.86 -8.21
CA ASP A 322 30.33 -15.54 -7.71
C ASP A 322 30.32 -14.74 -6.40
N CYS A 323 31.47 -14.53 -5.77
CA CYS A 323 31.61 -13.82 -4.49
C CYS A 323 32.88 -12.95 -4.44
N MET A 324 32.78 -11.78 -3.82
CA MET A 324 33.87 -10.84 -3.54
C MET A 324 33.71 -10.27 -2.14
N LYS A 325 34.80 -10.19 -1.37
CA LYS A 325 34.85 -9.56 -0.06
C LYS A 325 35.85 -8.40 -0.07
N LEU A 326 35.39 -7.23 0.39
CA LEU A 326 36.19 -6.02 0.45
C LEU A 326 36.26 -5.48 1.87
N GLU A 327 37.41 -5.03 2.30
CA GLU A 327 37.60 -4.37 3.60
C GLU A 327 36.92 -2.99 3.61
N MET A 328 36.11 -2.70 4.64
CA MET A 328 35.43 -1.43 4.83
C MET A 328 35.71 -0.86 6.22
N GLY A 329 36.79 -0.08 6.31
CA GLY A 329 37.27 0.44 7.60
C GLY A 329 37.81 -0.69 8.48
N ASP A 330 37.92 -0.42 9.77
CA ASP A 330 38.60 -1.33 10.70
C ASP A 330 37.72 -2.50 11.15
N ASP A 331 36.40 -2.27 11.25
CA ASP A 331 35.45 -3.19 11.90
C ASP A 331 34.48 -3.89 10.94
N ALA A 332 34.48 -3.57 9.63
CA ALA A 332 33.50 -4.11 8.69
C ALA A 332 34.09 -4.64 7.38
N ILE A 333 33.36 -5.56 6.77
CA ILE A 333 33.63 -6.14 5.44
C ILE A 333 32.37 -5.99 4.58
N VAL A 334 32.53 -5.62 3.32
CA VAL A 334 31.47 -5.72 2.32
C VAL A 334 31.56 -7.07 1.64
N VAL A 335 30.48 -7.84 1.70
CA VAL A 335 30.32 -9.13 1.01
C VAL A 335 29.39 -8.92 -0.18
N ILE A 336 29.92 -9.18 -1.37
CA ILE A 336 29.19 -9.10 -2.63
C ILE A 336 29.08 -10.51 -3.17
N GLN A 337 27.88 -11.04 -3.32
CA GLN A 337 27.68 -12.43 -3.74
C GLN A 337 26.44 -12.62 -4.60
N TYR A 338 26.51 -13.54 -5.57
CA TYR A 338 25.33 -13.99 -6.28
C TYR A 338 24.58 -15.07 -5.51
N VAL A 339 23.26 -14.92 -5.41
CA VAL A 339 22.35 -15.91 -4.83
C VAL A 339 21.25 -16.21 -5.84
N GLU A 340 20.93 -17.50 -6.00
CA GLU A 340 19.80 -17.93 -6.81
C GLU A 340 18.62 -18.27 -5.90
N GLU A 341 17.49 -17.59 -6.12
CA GLU A 341 16.26 -17.81 -5.37
C GLU A 341 15.07 -17.83 -6.32
N LYS A 342 14.24 -18.89 -6.26
CA LYS A 342 13.01 -19.03 -7.07
C LYS A 342 13.25 -18.79 -8.58
N LYS A 343 14.32 -19.38 -9.12
CA LYS A 343 14.76 -19.23 -10.54
C LYS A 343 15.11 -17.79 -10.93
N LYS A 344 15.46 -16.94 -9.96
CA LYS A 344 15.96 -15.58 -10.19
C LYS A 344 17.35 -15.45 -9.60
N THR A 345 18.21 -14.75 -10.31
CA THR A 345 19.56 -14.43 -9.86
C THR A 345 19.58 -13.06 -9.19
N TRP A 346 20.16 -13.00 -8.00
CA TRP A 346 20.29 -11.80 -7.18
C TRP A 346 21.76 -11.53 -6.91
N LEU A 347 22.18 -10.28 -7.08
CA LEU A 347 23.43 -9.77 -6.54
C LEU A 347 23.12 -9.19 -5.16
N ASN A 348 23.62 -9.84 -4.12
CA ASN A 348 23.50 -9.38 -2.74
C ASN A 348 24.78 -8.65 -2.34
N ILE A 349 24.62 -7.51 -1.69
CA ILE A 349 25.68 -6.70 -1.11
C ILE A 349 25.34 -6.53 0.36
N GLU A 350 26.18 -7.03 1.24
CA GLU A 350 25.94 -7.03 2.69
C GLU A 350 27.15 -6.50 3.44
N ILE A 351 26.91 -5.75 4.51
CA ILE A 351 27.95 -5.16 5.34
C ILE A 351 27.96 -5.89 6.67
N VAL A 352 29.02 -6.68 6.88
CA VAL A 352 29.14 -7.63 7.98
C VAL A 352 30.31 -7.25 8.89
N PRO A 353 30.28 -7.62 10.19
CA PRO A 353 31.40 -7.38 11.08
C PRO A 353 32.65 -8.14 10.61
N LYS A 354 33.80 -7.48 10.68
CA LYS A 354 35.11 -8.11 10.46
C LYS A 354 35.35 -9.06 11.63
N LYS A 355 35.46 -10.36 11.35
CA LYS A 355 35.81 -11.34 12.39
C LYS A 355 37.21 -11.00 12.91
N LYS A 356 37.31 -10.62 14.19
CA LYS A 356 38.61 -10.48 14.87
C LYS A 356 39.24 -11.87 14.93
N LYS A 357 40.42 -12.03 14.34
CA LYS A 357 41.26 -13.20 14.62
C LYS A 357 41.70 -13.06 16.08
N PHE A 358 41.23 -13.95 16.95
CA PHE A 358 41.70 -14.06 18.32
C PHE A 358 43.07 -14.75 18.34
#